data_AF-A0A948C535-F1
#
_entry.id   AF-A0A948C535-F1
#
_cell.length_a   1.000
_cell.length_b   1.000
_cell.length_c   1.000
_cell.angle_alpha   90.00
_cell.angle_beta   90.00
_cell.angle_gamma   90.00
#
_symmetry.space_group_name_H-M   'P 1'
#
loop_
_entity.id
_entity.type
_entity.pdbx_description
1 polymer ?
#
loop_
_entity_poly.entity_id
_entity_poly.type
_entity_poly.pdbx_seq_one_letter_code
_entity_poly.pdbx_strand_id
1 'polypeptide(L)' 'MITPVANLEPVELSGVTIRRVSLHNFDFITEKDIHLHDWIRLQRSGEVIPYIVSVISDRR' A
#
# COMPACT_ATOMS: atom_id res chain seq x y z
N MET A 1 20.10 1.95 -4.31
CA MET A 1 18.63 2.15 -4.42
C MET A 1 18.01 1.75 -3.09
N ILE A 2 17.10 2.57 -2.56
CA ILE A 2 16.38 2.28 -1.31
C ILE A 2 14.91 2.08 -1.70
N THR A 3 14.34 0.93 -1.35
CA THR A 3 12.92 0.63 -1.60
C THR A 3 12.10 0.98 -0.37
N PRO A 4 11.20 1.99 -0.45
CA PRO A 4 10.32 2.31 0.66
C PRO A 4 9.28 1.20 0.87
N VAL A 5 8.89 1.00 2.13
CA VAL A 5 7.90 -0.01 2.54
C VAL A 5 6.92 0.67 3.48
N ALA A 6 5.62 0.57 3.19
CA ALA A 6 4.57 1.03 4.09
C ALA A 6 4.29 -0.06 5.14
N ASN A 7 4.28 0.33 6.42
CA ASN A 7 3.77 -0.49 7.50
C ASN A 7 2.30 -0.14 7.72
N LEU A 8 1.45 -1.15 7.71
CA LEU A 8 0.01 -0.99 7.79
C LEU A 8 -0.50 -1.63 9.07
N GLU A 9 -1.66 -1.17 9.54
CA GLU A 9 -2.45 -1.95 10.48
C GLU A 9 -2.81 -3.31 9.83
N PRO A 10 -2.83 -4.41 10.61
CA PRO A 10 -3.10 -5.73 10.06
C PRO A 10 -4.44 -5.78 9.31
N VAL A 11 -4.38 -6.05 8.02
CA VAL A 11 -5.56 -6.16 7.17
C VAL A 11 -5.65 -7.55 6.56
N GLU A 12 -6.83 -8.16 6.61
CA GLU A 12 -7.07 -9.44 5.96
C GLU A 12 -7.43 -9.24 4.49
N LEU A 13 -6.69 -9.92 3.61
CA LEU A 13 -6.94 -9.92 2.18
C LEU A 13 -6.86 -11.36 1.65
N SER A 14 -7.99 -11.92 1.23
CA SER A 14 -8.07 -13.28 0.68
C SER A 14 -7.45 -14.35 1.59
N GLY A 15 -7.77 -14.30 2.89
CA GLY A 15 -7.32 -15.30 3.88
C GLY A 15 -5.87 -15.14 4.34
N VAL A 16 -5.16 -14.08 3.94
CA VAL A 16 -3.84 -13.73 4.49
C VAL A 16 -3.88 -12.37 5.17
N THR A 17 -3.15 -12.23 6.27
CA THR A 17 -2.99 -10.95 6.98
C THR A 17 -1.79 -10.18 6.42
N ILE A 18 -2.04 -9.00 5.89
CA ILE A 18 -1.00 -8.10 5.36
C ILE A 18 -0.67 -7.05 6.43
N ARG A 19 0.62 -6.83 6.67
CA ARG A 19 1.14 -5.80 7.58
C ARG A 19 2.13 -4.85 6.91
N ARG A 20 2.66 -5.23 5.75
CA ARG A 20 3.70 -4.50 5.04
C ARG A 20 3.44 -4.58 3.54
N VAL A 21 3.64 -3.48 2.83
CA VAL A 21 3.54 -3.43 1.37
C VAL A 21 4.65 -2.56 0.79
N SER A 22 5.21 -2.99 -0.33
CA SER A 22 6.24 -2.22 -1.04
C SER A 22 5.63 -0.96 -1.64
N LEU A 23 6.33 0.16 -1.52
CA LEU A 23 6.00 1.42 -2.21
C LEU A 23 6.80 1.59 -3.51
N HIS A 24 7.52 0.55 -3.95
CA HIS A 24 8.36 0.51 -5.15
C HIS A 24 9.54 1.49 -5.14
N ASN A 25 9.31 2.80 -5.08
CA ASN A 25 10.30 3.88 -5.05
C ASN A 25 9.68 5.17 -4.47
N PHE A 26 10.45 6.25 -4.36
CA PHE A 26 9.96 7.53 -3.86
C PHE A 26 9.06 8.29 -4.85
N ASP A 27 9.25 8.07 -6.15
CA ASP A 27 8.42 8.68 -7.19
C ASP A 27 6.98 8.19 -7.07
N PHE A 28 6.77 6.90 -6.81
CA PHE A 28 5.45 6.31 -6.59
C PHE A 28 4.72 6.95 -5.39
N ILE A 29 5.44 7.26 -4.30
CA ILE A 29 4.87 7.95 -3.13
C ILE A 29 4.38 9.34 -3.53
N THR A 30 5.20 10.05 -4.31
CA THR A 30 4.91 11.43 -4.74
C THR A 30 3.77 11.47 -5.77
N GLU A 31 3.80 10.59 -6.76
CA GLU A 31 2.77 10.48 -7.81
C GLU A 31 1.40 10.09 -7.25
N LYS A 32 1.37 9.24 -6.22
CA LYS A 32 0.14 8.80 -5.56
C LYS A 32 -0.28 9.68 -4.39
N ASP A 33 0.50 10.73 -4.10
CA ASP A 33 0.30 11.64 -2.97
C ASP A 33 0.18 10.91 -1.63
N ILE A 34 1.00 9.88 -1.38
CA ILE A 34 0.90 9.04 -0.17
C ILE A 34 1.50 9.78 1.03
N HIS A 35 0.69 9.96 2.06
CA HIS A 35 1.09 10.52 3.34
C HIS A 35 0.97 9.49 4.48
N LEU A 36 1.65 9.78 5.59
CA LEU A 36 1.47 9.02 6.82
C LEU A 36 0.00 9.13 7.27
N HIS A 37 -0.55 8.01 7.76
CA HIS A 37 -1.94 7.86 8.19
C HIS A 37 -3.00 7.91 7.08
N ASP A 38 -2.60 7.92 5.81
CA ASP A 38 -3.54 7.77 4.71
C ASP A 38 -4.17 6.38 4.67
N TRP A 39 -5.42 6.38 4.25
CA TRP A 39 -6.10 5.16 3.84
C TRP A 39 -5.69 4.81 2.42
N ILE A 40 -5.35 3.54 2.18
CA ILE A 40 -4.92 3.05 0.86
C ILE A 40 -5.82 1.91 0.38
N ARG A 41 -5.96 1.79 -0.93
CA ARG A 41 -6.56 0.62 -1.58
C ARG A 41 -5.48 -0.37 -1.95
N LEU A 42 -5.53 -1.55 -1.31
CA LEU A 42 -4.71 -2.70 -1.66
C LEU A 42 -5.47 -3.62 -2.61
N GLN A 43 -4.75 -4.16 -3.58
CA GLN A 43 -5.28 -5.19 -4.46
C GLN A 43 -4.29 -6.35 -4.54
N ARG A 44 -4.85 -7.56 -4.56
CA ARG A 44 -4.15 -8.80 -4.81
C ARG A 44 -4.70 -9.41 -6.09
N SER A 45 -3.83 -9.76 -7.03
CA SER A 45 -4.20 -10.48 -8.24
C SER A 45 -3.78 -11.94 -8.09
N GLY A 46 -4.73 -12.82 -7.77
CA GLY A 46 -4.48 -14.26 -7.61
C GLY A 46 -3.46 -14.58 -6.51
N GLU A 47 -2.43 -15.36 -6.84
CA GLU A 47 -1.36 -15.75 -5.89
C GLU A 47 -0.20 -14.73 -5.78
N VAL A 48 -0.32 -13.57 -6.43
CA VAL A 48 0.75 -12.55 -6.48
C VAL A 48 0.78 -11.70 -5.21
N ILE A 49 1.95 -11.13 -4.93
CA ILE A 49 2.22 -10.15 -3.88
C ILE A 49 1.22 -8.97 -3.98
N PRO A 50 0.57 -8.56 -2.87
CA PRO A 50 -0.35 -7.43 -2.87
C PRO A 50 0.36 -6.12 -3.19
N TYR A 51 -0.32 -5.21 -3.90
CA TYR A 51 0.20 -3.90 -4.28
C TYR A 51 -0.81 -2.79 -4.01
N ILE A 52 -0.31 -1.55 -3.89
CA ILE A 52 -1.13 -0.37 -3.67
C ILE A 52 -1.66 0.13 -5.02
N VAL A 53 -2.98 0.31 -5.12
CA VAL A 53 -3.64 0.82 -6.34
C VAL A 53 -3.79 2.34 -6.29
N SER A 54 -4.26 2.86 -5.14
CA SER A 54 -4.55 4.29 -4.93
C SER A 54 -4.63 4.64 -3.46
N VAL A 55 -4.48 5.93 -3.15
CA VAL A 55 -4.82 6.52 -1.85
C VAL A 55 -6.31 6.88 -1.83
N ILE A 56 -6.95 6.73 -0.68
CA ILE A 56 -8.32 7.18 -0.43
C ILE A 56 -8.24 8.58 0.17
N SER A 57 -8.22 9.58 -0.70
CA SER A 57 -8.11 11.00 -0.32
C SER A 57 -9.33 11.53 0.44
N ASP A 58 -10.48 10.87 0.28
CA ASP A 58 -11.78 11.26 0.84
C ASP A 58 -11.88 11.04 2.37
N ARG A 59 -10.92 10.33 2.96
CA ARG A 59 -10.88 9.99 4.39
C ARG A 59 -9.70 10.62 5.16
N ARG A 60 -9.07 11.65 4.59
CA ARG A 60 -8.06 12.44 5.30
C ARG A 60 -8.67 13.32 6.37
#